data_AF-A0A7X4BQY6-F1
#
_entry.id   AF-A0A7X4BQY6-F1
#
_cell.length_a   1.000
_cell.length_b   1.000
_cell.length_c   1.000
_cell.angle_alpha   90.00
_cell.angle_beta   90.00
_cell.angle_gamma   90.00
#
_symmetry.space_group_name_H-M   'P 1'
#
loop_
_entity.id
_entity.type
_entity.pdbx_description
1 polymer ?
#
loop_
_entity_poly.entity_id
_entity_poly.type
_entity_poly.pdbx_seq_one_letter_code
_entity_poly.pdbx_strand_id
1 'polypeptide(L)'
;MKTNPLKEYPMYYPDMKDYITFLFFLLDEFLGTKEHTISRGKPKTYSDASLVVFFVLMTQRRIHATRRQHYWLYTHPLLLETLRLRSCPSRLTLGRRYKALAAFISEFCEFIADWIVSNGYSSGILRDVINRF
;
A
#
# COMPACT_ATOMS: atom_id res chain seq x y z
N MET A 1 -18.44 12.10 38.20
CA MET A 1 -18.50 11.35 36.92
C MET A 1 -17.36 11.83 36.05
N LYS A 2 -16.37 10.97 35.73
CA LYS A 2 -15.29 11.34 34.82
C LYS A 2 -15.84 11.28 33.39
N THR A 3 -15.89 12.40 32.71
CA THR A 3 -16.21 12.49 31.29
C THR A 3 -15.17 11.69 30.51
N ASN A 4 -15.65 10.79 29.63
CA ASN A 4 -14.78 10.00 28.76
C ASN A 4 -14.11 10.96 27.76
N PRO A 5 -12.77 11.15 27.80
CA PRO A 5 -12.06 12.14 26.98
C PRO A 5 -12.01 11.77 25.49
N LEU A 6 -12.64 10.66 25.08
CA LEU A 6 -12.70 10.21 23.69
C LEU A 6 -13.91 10.73 22.91
N LYS A 7 -14.74 11.63 23.49
CA LYS A 7 -15.94 12.17 22.82
C LYS A 7 -15.72 13.46 22.00
N GLU A 8 -14.54 14.08 22.07
CA GLU A 8 -14.30 15.42 21.49
C GLU A 8 -13.10 15.52 20.55
N TYR A 9 -12.57 14.40 20.04
CA TYR A 9 -11.65 14.46 18.91
C TYR A 9 -12.44 14.32 17.61
N PRO A 10 -12.33 15.28 16.65
CA PRO A 10 -12.78 14.99 15.30
C PRO A 10 -12.04 13.73 14.87
N MET A 11 -12.79 12.69 14.53
CA MET A 11 -12.26 11.40 14.11
C MET A 11 -11.39 11.64 12.87
N TYR A 12 -10.09 11.82 13.07
CA TYR A 12 -9.12 12.04 12.00
C TYR A 12 -9.03 10.73 11.22
N TYR A 13 -9.86 10.62 10.20
CA TYR A 13 -9.76 9.53 9.25
C TYR A 13 -8.56 9.84 8.35
N PRO A 14 -7.56 8.94 8.30
CA PRO A 14 -6.42 9.14 7.42
C PRO A 14 -6.90 9.28 5.99
N ASP A 15 -6.36 10.25 5.26
CA ASP A 15 -6.66 10.41 3.84
C ASP A 15 -5.88 9.39 2.99
N MET A 16 -6.07 9.41 1.67
CA MET A 16 -5.36 8.49 0.77
C MET A 16 -3.83 8.67 0.82
N LYS A 17 -3.33 9.87 1.11
CA LYS A 17 -1.89 10.13 1.20
C LYS A 17 -1.30 9.55 2.47
N ASP A 18 -2.00 9.73 3.60
CA ASP A 18 -1.66 9.11 4.87
C ASP A 18 -1.62 7.58 4.71
N TYR A 19 -2.60 7.03 3.99
CA TYR A 19 -2.67 5.60 3.72
C TYR A 19 -1.50 5.09 2.87
N ILE A 20 -1.16 5.77 1.78
CA ILE A 20 0.01 5.41 0.94
C ILE A 20 1.30 5.52 1.74
N THR A 21 1.44 6.57 2.57
CA THR A 21 2.62 6.77 3.43
C THR A 21 2.76 5.63 4.43
N PHE A 22 1.64 5.21 5.03
CA PHE A 22 1.60 4.07 5.93
C PHE A 22 1.98 2.75 5.23
N LEU A 23 1.54 2.53 3.99
CA LEU A 23 1.96 1.36 3.21
C LEU A 23 3.47 1.36 2.90
N PHE A 24 4.08 2.54 2.67
CA PHE A 24 5.54 2.63 2.55
C PHE A 24 6.25 2.29 3.86
N PHE A 25 5.76 2.80 4.99
CA PHE A 25 6.30 2.45 6.30
C PHE A 25 6.24 0.93 6.55
N LEU A 26 5.09 0.30 6.30
CA LEU A 26 4.97 -1.16 6.43
C LEU A 26 5.86 -1.93 5.46
N LEU A 27 6.12 -1.39 4.26
CA LEU A 27 7.03 -2.00 3.31
C LEU A 27 8.47 -1.97 3.83
N ASP A 28 8.90 -0.86 4.44
CA ASP A 28 10.22 -0.75 5.06
C ASP A 28 10.37 -1.75 6.22
N GLU A 29 9.37 -1.85 7.10
CA GLU A 29 9.31 -2.87 8.16
C GLU A 29 9.40 -4.29 7.59
N PHE A 30 8.61 -4.60 6.56
CA PHE A 30 8.62 -5.90 5.90
C PHE A 30 9.98 -6.24 5.31
N LEU A 31 10.65 -5.28 4.66
CA LEU A 31 11.99 -5.46 4.13
C LEU A 31 13.01 -5.69 5.27
N GLY A 32 12.89 -4.99 6.39
CA GLY A 32 13.70 -5.20 7.58
C GLY A 32 13.60 -6.62 8.14
N THR A 33 12.41 -7.24 8.12
CA THR A 33 12.26 -8.65 8.52
C THR A 33 12.97 -9.62 7.57
N LYS A 34 13.12 -9.25 6.29
CA LYS A 34 13.72 -10.09 5.25
C LYS A 34 15.24 -9.98 5.15
N GLU A 35 15.85 -8.88 5.56
CA GLU A 35 17.33 -8.72 5.51
C GLU A 35 18.07 -9.74 6.41
N HIS A 36 17.39 -10.40 7.34
CA HIS A 36 17.92 -11.56 8.07
C HIS A 36 18.03 -12.85 7.24
N THR A 37 17.48 -12.87 6.03
CA THR A 37 17.64 -13.96 5.05
C THR A 37 18.60 -13.49 3.96
N ILE A 38 19.87 -13.89 4.09
CA ILE A 38 20.97 -13.56 3.17
C ILE A 38 20.59 -13.96 1.74
N SER A 39 20.06 -13.03 0.96
CA SER A 39 19.83 -13.20 -0.47
C SER A 39 20.83 -12.32 -1.22
N ARG A 40 21.80 -12.97 -1.90
CA ARG A 40 22.78 -12.34 -2.81
C ARG A 40 22.10 -11.86 -4.12
N GLY A 41 21.04 -11.08 -3.99
CA GLY A 41 20.30 -10.50 -5.12
C GLY A 41 20.50 -9.00 -5.23
N LYS A 42 20.47 -8.48 -6.46
CA LYS A 42 20.52 -7.04 -6.77
C LYS A 42 19.50 -6.28 -5.89
N PRO A 43 19.89 -5.17 -5.22
CA PRO A 43 18.96 -4.40 -4.40
C PRO A 43 17.76 -3.97 -5.24
N LYS A 44 16.56 -4.22 -4.73
CA LYS A 44 15.33 -3.82 -5.41
C LYS A 44 15.35 -2.31 -5.59
N THR A 45 15.19 -1.85 -6.82
CA THR A 45 15.23 -0.42 -7.12
C THR A 45 14.04 0.28 -6.49
N TYR A 46 14.21 1.56 -6.13
CA TYR A 46 13.15 2.40 -5.55
C TYR A 46 11.85 2.41 -6.39
N SER A 47 11.95 2.23 -7.72
CA SER A 47 10.77 2.12 -8.59
C SER A 47 9.92 0.86 -8.33
N ASP A 48 10.54 -0.22 -7.84
CA ASP A 48 9.81 -1.44 -7.49
C ASP A 48 9.05 -1.26 -6.18
N ALA A 49 9.58 -0.49 -5.21
CA ALA A 49 8.88 -0.19 -3.96
C ALA A 49 7.59 0.60 -4.22
N SER A 50 7.65 1.66 -5.03
CA SER A 50 6.49 2.43 -5.48
C SER A 50 5.43 1.56 -6.14
N LEU A 51 5.85 0.65 -7.03
CA LEU A 51 4.93 -0.24 -7.72
C LEU A 51 4.34 -1.30 -6.79
N VAL A 52 5.10 -1.82 -5.83
CA VAL A 52 4.57 -2.73 -4.80
C VAL A 52 3.49 -2.05 -3.98
N VAL A 53 3.76 -0.86 -3.42
CA VAL A 53 2.77 -0.10 -2.64
C VAL A 53 1.52 0.17 -3.48
N PHE A 54 1.70 0.60 -4.73
CA PHE A 54 0.60 0.79 -5.66
C PHE A 54 -0.22 -0.49 -5.86
N PHE A 55 0.41 -1.63 -6.11
CA PHE A 55 -0.31 -2.88 -6.35
C PHE A 55 -1.01 -3.44 -5.11
N VAL A 56 -0.44 -3.26 -3.91
CA VAL A 56 -1.10 -3.58 -2.65
C VAL A 56 -2.34 -2.72 -2.46
N LEU A 57 -2.21 -1.40 -2.65
CA LEU A 57 -3.34 -0.47 -2.61
C LEU A 57 -4.46 -0.90 -3.58
N MET A 58 -4.10 -1.24 -4.82
CA MET A 58 -5.06 -1.73 -5.82
C MET A 58 -5.69 -3.07 -5.42
N THR A 59 -4.93 -3.97 -4.80
CA THR A 59 -5.42 -5.27 -4.31
C THR A 59 -6.47 -5.08 -3.22
N GLN A 60 -6.22 -4.19 -2.27
CA GLN A 60 -7.17 -3.88 -1.20
C GLN A 60 -8.43 -3.19 -1.73
N ARG A 61 -8.29 -2.34 -2.76
CA ARG A 61 -9.41 -1.74 -3.50
C ARG A 61 -10.12 -2.72 -4.45
N ARG A 62 -9.67 -3.97 -4.55
CA ARG A 62 -10.18 -5.00 -5.49
C ARG A 62 -10.09 -4.58 -6.96
N ILE A 63 -9.10 -3.77 -7.31
CA ILE A 63 -8.82 -3.31 -8.68
C ILE A 63 -7.67 -4.16 -9.26
N HIS A 64 -8.00 -5.33 -9.80
CA HIS A 64 -6.98 -6.26 -10.33
C HIS A 64 -6.71 -6.09 -11.84
N ALA A 65 -7.65 -5.52 -12.60
CA ALA A 65 -7.49 -5.36 -14.04
C ALA A 65 -6.50 -4.23 -14.37
N THR A 66 -5.41 -4.54 -15.09
CA THR A 66 -4.36 -3.57 -15.44
C THR A 66 -4.88 -2.31 -16.14
N ARG A 67 -5.93 -2.43 -16.97
CA ARG A 67 -6.60 -1.26 -17.59
C ARG A 67 -7.18 -0.32 -16.53
N ARG A 68 -7.82 -0.87 -15.49
CA ARG A 68 -8.42 -0.09 -14.40
C ARG A 68 -7.35 0.50 -13.49
N GLN A 69 -6.29 -0.25 -13.18
CA GLN A 69 -5.13 0.25 -12.43
C GLN A 69 -4.48 1.46 -13.13
N HIS A 70 -4.24 1.35 -14.44
CA HIS A 70 -3.72 2.46 -15.24
C HIS A 70 -4.67 3.66 -15.23
N TYR A 71 -5.97 3.42 -15.48
CA TYR A 71 -6.97 4.49 -15.48
C TYR A 71 -7.06 5.19 -14.12
N TRP A 72 -6.95 4.44 -13.03
CA TRP A 72 -6.93 4.99 -11.68
C TRP A 72 -5.74 5.94 -11.48
N LEU A 73 -4.52 5.50 -11.84
CA LEU A 73 -3.34 6.38 -11.77
C LEU A 73 -3.47 7.63 -12.65
N TYR A 74 -4.03 7.48 -13.85
CA TYR A 74 -4.24 8.58 -14.78
C TYR A 74 -5.25 9.63 -14.24
N THR A 75 -6.28 9.17 -13.52
CA THR A 75 -7.32 10.05 -12.94
C THR A 75 -6.94 10.64 -11.58
N HIS A 76 -5.85 10.17 -10.96
CA HIS A 76 -5.37 10.65 -9.66
C HIS A 76 -3.92 11.16 -9.76
N PRO A 77 -3.65 12.21 -10.56
CA PRO A 77 -2.29 12.68 -10.80
C PRO A 77 -1.57 13.14 -9.52
N LEU A 78 -2.29 13.69 -8.55
CA LEU A 78 -1.73 14.11 -7.26
C LEU A 78 -1.18 12.92 -6.43
N LEU A 79 -1.70 11.71 -6.65
CA LEU A 79 -1.22 10.51 -5.95
C LEU A 79 0.00 9.88 -6.63
N LEU A 80 0.34 10.27 -7.87
CA LEU A 80 1.57 9.82 -8.52
C LEU A 80 2.81 10.29 -7.73
N GLU A 81 2.79 11.54 -7.27
CA GLU A 81 3.85 12.09 -6.43
C GLU A 81 3.94 11.37 -5.09
N THR A 82 2.81 11.11 -4.43
CA THR A 82 2.76 10.37 -3.17
C THR A 82 3.25 8.92 -3.33
N LEU A 83 2.92 8.27 -4.45
CA LEU A 83 3.46 6.96 -4.83
C LEU A 83 4.93 7.03 -5.28
N ARG A 84 5.55 8.21 -5.30
CA ARG A 84 6.93 8.44 -5.75
C ARG A 84 7.15 8.00 -7.20
N LEU A 85 6.12 8.08 -8.03
CA LEU A 85 6.15 7.77 -9.46
C LEU A 85 6.34 9.06 -10.26
N ARG A 86 7.40 9.13 -11.07
CA ARG A 86 7.68 10.30 -11.94
C ARG A 86 6.57 10.56 -12.96
N SER A 87 5.91 9.52 -13.43
CA SER A 87 4.83 9.60 -14.43
C SER A 87 3.97 8.34 -14.35
N CYS A 88 2.72 8.42 -14.82
CA CYS A 88 1.85 7.25 -14.94
C CYS A 88 2.49 6.19 -15.85
N PRO A 89 2.83 4.99 -15.34
CA PRO A 89 3.42 3.93 -16.16
C PRO A 89 2.41 3.43 -17.21
N SER A 90 2.90 2.99 -18.36
CA SER A 90 2.03 2.42 -19.40
C SER A 90 1.30 1.17 -18.92
N ARG A 91 0.15 0.85 -19.54
CA ARG A 91 -0.60 -0.39 -19.27
C ARG A 91 0.28 -1.64 -19.39
N LEU A 92 1.15 -1.68 -20.41
CA LEU A 92 2.07 -2.80 -20.63
C LEU A 92 3.11 -2.91 -19.51
N THR A 93 3.66 -1.77 -19.08
CA THR A 93 4.62 -1.70 -17.95
C THR A 93 3.98 -2.22 -16.67
N LEU A 94 2.78 -1.73 -16.33
CA LEU A 94 2.05 -2.19 -15.15
C LEU A 94 1.78 -3.70 -15.20
N GLY A 95 1.28 -4.21 -16.34
CA GLY A 95 0.98 -5.63 -16.49
C GLY A 95 2.22 -6.53 -16.34
N ARG A 96 3.36 -6.13 -16.92
CA ARG A 96 4.63 -6.85 -16.78
C ARG A 96 5.14 -6.83 -15.34
N ARG A 97 5.11 -5.66 -14.69
CA ARG A 97 5.60 -5.48 -13.31
C ARG A 97 4.70 -6.18 -12.29
N TYR A 98 3.39 -6.12 -12.45
CA TYR A 98 2.45 -6.84 -11.58
C TYR A 98 2.74 -8.34 -11.57
N LYS A 99 2.94 -8.94 -12.75
CA LYS A 99 3.31 -10.36 -12.87
C LYS A 99 4.66 -10.66 -12.22
N ALA A 100 5.68 -9.84 -12.48
CA ALA A 100 7.01 -10.03 -11.94
C ALA A 100 7.06 -9.88 -10.41
N LEU A 101 6.19 -9.07 -9.82
CA LEU A 101 6.12 -8.78 -8.39
C LEU A 101 5.04 -9.58 -7.65
N ALA A 102 4.27 -10.43 -8.34
CA ALA A 102 3.06 -11.07 -7.78
C ALA A 102 3.32 -11.82 -6.48
N ALA A 103 4.37 -12.64 -6.42
CA ALA A 103 4.75 -13.37 -5.21
C ALA A 103 5.07 -12.41 -4.05
N PHE A 104 5.87 -11.38 -4.32
CA PHE A 104 6.25 -10.38 -3.32
C PHE A 104 5.05 -9.56 -2.82
N ILE A 105 4.11 -9.22 -3.71
CA ILE A 105 2.87 -8.53 -3.35
C ILE A 105 2.01 -9.42 -2.44
N SER A 106 1.92 -10.73 -2.74
CA SER A 106 1.18 -11.68 -1.90
C SER A 106 1.77 -11.77 -0.50
N GLU A 107 3.09 -12.01 -0.40
CA GLU A 107 3.80 -12.09 0.87
C GLU A 107 3.68 -10.80 1.67
N PHE A 108 3.72 -9.63 1.00
CA PHE A 108 3.57 -8.36 1.68
C PHE A 108 2.12 -8.12 2.16
N CYS A 109 1.10 -8.53 1.39
CA CYS A 109 -0.29 -8.50 1.84
C CYS A 109 -0.53 -9.38 3.08
N GLU A 110 0.09 -10.56 3.14
CA GLU A 110 0.07 -11.45 4.30
C GLU A 110 0.74 -10.78 5.51
N PHE A 111 1.94 -10.23 5.34
CA PHE A 111 2.62 -9.46 6.38
C PHE A 111 1.75 -8.33 6.93
N ILE A 112 1.09 -7.54 6.07
CA ILE A 112 0.19 -6.47 6.50
C ILE A 112 -0.96 -7.03 7.34
N ALA A 113 -1.56 -8.15 6.93
CA ALA A 113 -2.64 -8.79 7.67
C ALA A 113 -2.18 -9.22 9.07
N ASP A 114 -1.02 -9.85 9.18
CA ASP A 114 -0.44 -10.29 10.45
C ASP A 114 -0.06 -9.09 11.35
N TRP A 115 0.49 -8.04 10.76
CA TRP A 115 0.86 -6.80 11.47
C TRP A 115 -0.39 -6.14 12.09
N ILE A 116 -1.50 -6.07 11.34
CA ILE A 116 -2.78 -5.53 11.81
C ILE A 116 -3.29 -6.32 13.01
N VAL A 117 -3.31 -7.65 12.92
CA VAL A 117 -3.78 -8.53 14.00
C VAL A 117 -2.90 -8.39 15.24
N SER A 118 -1.58 -8.40 15.06
CA SER A 118 -0.60 -8.34 16.15
C SER A 118 -0.64 -7.02 16.91
N ASN A 119 -0.97 -5.92 16.23
CA ASN A 119 -1.10 -4.59 16.83
C ASN A 119 -2.53 -4.27 17.32
N GLY A 120 -3.44 -5.25 17.30
CA GLY A 120 -4.80 -5.09 17.85
C GLY A 120 -5.74 -4.21 17.02
N TYR A 121 -5.41 -3.94 15.75
CA TYR A 121 -6.29 -3.20 14.87
C TYR A 121 -7.40 -4.10 14.31
N SER A 122 -8.64 -3.63 14.35
CA SER A 122 -9.74 -4.33 13.65
C SER A 122 -9.56 -4.17 12.13
N SER A 123 -9.68 -5.28 11.40
CA SER A 123 -9.62 -5.32 9.93
C SER A 123 -10.63 -4.40 9.23
N GLY A 124 -11.65 -3.91 9.95
CA GLY A 124 -12.63 -2.94 9.48
C GLY A 124 -12.06 -1.54 9.22
N ILE A 125 -11.12 -1.06 10.05
CA ILE A 125 -10.61 0.33 9.97
C ILE A 125 -9.87 0.56 8.64
N LEU A 126 -9.06 -0.39 8.22
CA LEU A 126 -8.37 -0.32 6.93
C LEU A 126 -9.33 -0.41 5.74
N ARG A 127 -10.34 -1.27 5.80
CA ARG A 127 -11.36 -1.35 4.74
C ARG A 127 -12.12 -0.04 4.60
N ASP A 128 -12.45 0.62 5.70
CA ASP A 128 -13.23 1.86 5.69
C ASP A 128 -12.43 3.02 5.07
N VAL A 129 -11.13 3.10 5.33
CA VAL A 129 -10.24 4.09 4.70
C VAL A 129 -10.10 3.81 3.20
N ILE A 130 -9.96 2.54 2.81
CA ILE A 130 -9.76 2.14 1.41
C ILE A 130 -11.02 2.33 0.56
N ASN A 131 -12.20 2.09 1.11
CA ASN A 131 -13.48 2.16 0.40
C ASN A 131 -14.05 3.59 0.26
N ARG A 132 -13.55 4.56 1.04
CA ARG A 132 -14.05 5.96 1.02
C ARG A 132 -13.53 6.80 -0.13
N PHE A 133 -12.48 6.35 -0.80
CA PHE A 133 -11.85 7.01 -1.95
C PHE A 133 -11.88 6.07 -3.15
#